data_AF-A0A3C2DCS5-F1
#
_entry.id   AF-A0A3C2DCS5-F1
#
_cell.length_a   1.000
_cell.length_b   1.000
_cell.length_c   1.000
_cell.angle_alpha   90.00
_cell.angle_beta   90.00
_cell.angle_gamma   90.00
#
_symmetry.space_group_name_H-M   'P 1'
#
loop_
_entity.id
_entity.type
_entity.pdbx_description
1 polymer ?
#
loop_
_entity_poly.entity_id
_entity_poly.type
_entity_poly.pdbx_seq_one_letter_code
_entity_poly.pdbx_strand_id
1 'polypeptide(L)'
;AGSGKTRALTHRIAWRSLTGRDDPGRALALTFTRKAASQLRSRLRQLGIRDQVAAGTFHSVALAQLRTWWQETGKREPELLTQKVRLVTPLLP
;
A
#
# COMPACT_ATOMS: atom_id res chain seq x y z
N ALA A 1 -14.73 17.94 8.58
CA ALA A 1 -14.78 16.50 8.19
C ALA A 1 -15.82 16.31 7.09
N GLY A 2 -15.67 15.32 6.19
CA GLY A 2 -16.77 14.89 5.30
C GLY A 2 -16.74 15.32 3.82
N SER A 3 -15.66 15.94 3.30
CA SER A 3 -15.64 16.47 1.92
C SER A 3 -15.61 15.40 0.78
N GLY A 4 -15.93 14.14 1.07
CA GLY A 4 -16.00 13.08 0.06
C GLY A 4 -14.67 12.70 -0.62
N LYS A 5 -13.52 13.24 -0.21
CA LYS A 5 -12.22 13.06 -0.89
C LYS A 5 -11.90 11.59 -1.20
N THR A 6 -12.04 10.71 -0.21
CA THR A 6 -11.74 9.29 -0.41
C THR A 6 -12.72 8.63 -1.37
N ARG A 7 -14.01 9.02 -1.34
CA ARG A 7 -15.03 8.52 -2.27
C ARG A 7 -14.73 8.98 -3.69
N ALA A 8 -14.46 10.27 -3.87
CA ALA A 8 -14.09 10.84 -5.17
C ALA A 8 -12.85 10.13 -5.75
N LEU A 9 -11.82 9.89 -4.92
CA LEU A 9 -10.62 9.18 -5.34
C LEU A 9 -10.91 7.74 -5.79
N THR A 10 -11.64 6.95 -5.00
CA THR A 10 -11.93 5.55 -5.34
C THR A 10 -12.81 5.42 -6.59
N HIS A 11 -13.80 6.30 -6.74
CA HIS A 11 -14.62 6.34 -7.95
C HIS A 11 -13.83 6.75 -9.18
N ARG A 12 -12.91 7.72 -9.07
CA ARG A 12 -12.04 8.12 -10.20
C ARG A 12 -11.13 6.99 -10.64
N ILE A 13 -10.51 6.28 -9.70
CA ILE A 13 -9.65 5.12 -10.00
C ILE A 13 -10.48 4.02 -10.69
N ALA A 14 -11.63 3.65 -10.12
CA ALA A 14 -12.48 2.61 -10.68
C ALA A 14 -12.99 2.98 -12.07
N TRP A 15 -13.47 4.22 -12.27
CA TRP A 15 -13.96 4.66 -13.58
C TRP A 15 -12.84 4.62 -14.64
N ARG A 16 -11.64 5.14 -14.36
CA ARG A 16 -10.53 5.10 -15.33
C ARG A 16 -10.12 3.67 -15.68
N SER A 17 -10.14 2.78 -14.69
CA SER A 17 -9.80 1.36 -14.87
C SER A 17 -10.86 0.63 -15.70
N LEU A 18 -12.14 0.74 -15.33
CA LEU A 18 -13.25 0.04 -15.99
C LEU A 18 -13.54 0.56 -17.40
N THR A 19 -13.21 1.82 -17.69
CA THR A 19 -13.35 2.39 -19.04
C THR A 19 -12.13 2.15 -19.93
N GLY A 20 -11.13 1.40 -19.45
CA GLY A 20 -9.90 1.13 -20.19
C GLY A 20 -9.01 2.35 -20.42
N ARG A 21 -9.26 3.45 -19.68
CA ARG A 21 -8.47 4.68 -19.76
C ARG A 21 -7.08 4.51 -19.15
N ASP A 22 -7.01 3.73 -18.07
CA ASP A 22 -5.78 3.35 -17.40
C ASP A 22 -5.73 1.83 -17.26
N ASP A 23 -4.53 1.26 -17.42
CA ASP A 23 -4.27 -0.11 -16.99
C ASP A 23 -4.28 -0.15 -15.45
N PRO A 24 -5.24 -0.84 -14.80
CA PRO A 24 -5.30 -0.90 -13.34
C PRO A 24 -4.03 -1.53 -12.73
N GLY A 25 -3.36 -2.44 -13.44
CA GLY A 25 -2.10 -3.06 -13.01
C GLY A 25 -0.94 -2.07 -12.91
N ARG A 26 -1.08 -0.88 -13.49
CA ARG A 26 -0.10 0.22 -13.43
C ARG A 26 -0.51 1.35 -12.48
N ALA A 27 -1.62 1.19 -11.75
CA ALA A 27 -2.08 2.17 -10.77
C ALA A 27 -1.65 1.79 -9.35
N LEU A 28 -1.23 2.81 -8.59
CA LEU A 28 -0.83 2.68 -7.19
C LEU A 28 -1.58 3.70 -6.32
N ALA A 29 -2.34 3.20 -5.34
CA ALA A 29 -3.08 4.01 -4.39
C ALA A 29 -2.42 4.00 -3.00
N LEU A 30 -1.82 5.13 -2.61
CA LEU A 30 -1.06 5.27 -1.37
C LEU A 30 -1.84 6.00 -0.27
N THR A 31 -1.55 5.65 0.98
CA THR A 31 -2.07 6.36 2.15
C THR A 31 -1.16 6.22 3.36
N PHE A 32 -1.43 6.98 4.42
CA PHE A 32 -0.57 7.03 5.61
C PHE A 32 -0.89 5.95 6.65
N THR A 33 -2.13 5.45 6.70
CA THR A 33 -2.56 4.51 7.75
C THR A 33 -3.01 3.17 7.18
N ARG A 34 -2.76 2.10 7.94
CA ARG A 34 -3.26 0.75 7.59
C ARG A 34 -4.78 0.71 7.46
N LYS A 35 -5.48 1.45 8.33
CA LYS A 35 -6.95 1.58 8.30
C LYS A 35 -7.42 2.21 6.99
N ALA A 36 -6.82 3.33 6.57
CA ALA A 36 -7.17 3.97 5.31
C ALA A 36 -6.85 3.08 4.10
N ALA A 37 -5.74 2.33 4.14
CA ALA A 37 -5.37 1.43 3.04
C ALA A 37 -6.41 0.28 2.90
N SER A 38 -6.83 -0.29 4.03
CA SER A 38 -7.90 -1.30 4.07
C SER A 38 -9.23 -0.76 3.54
N GLN A 39 -9.62 0.46 3.95
CA GLN A 39 -10.82 1.12 3.47
C GLN A 39 -10.77 1.40 1.96
N LEU A 40 -9.62 1.83 1.43
CA LEU A 40 -9.42 2.09 0.01
C LEU A 40 -9.60 0.78 -0.80
N ARG A 41 -8.93 -0.30 -0.40
CA ARG A 41 -9.10 -1.63 -1.02
C ARG A 41 -10.55 -2.12 -1.00
N SER A 42 -11.21 -2.00 0.15
CA SER A 42 -12.61 -2.43 0.29
C SER A 42 -13.53 -1.68 -0.66
N ARG A 43 -13.35 -0.35 -0.79
CA ARG A 43 -14.15 0.48 -1.70
C ARG A 43 -13.88 0.18 -3.17
N LEU A 44 -12.61 0.00 -3.57
CA LEU A 44 -12.29 -0.41 -4.94
C LEU A 44 -12.93 -1.76 -5.28
N ARG A 45 -12.88 -2.73 -4.36
CA ARG A 45 -13.51 -4.04 -4.53
C ARG A 45 -15.03 -3.92 -4.72
N GLN A 46 -15.69 -3.06 -3.94
CA GLN A 46 -17.12 -2.77 -4.10
C GLN A 46 -17.46 -2.14 -5.47
N LEU A 47 -16.50 -1.44 -6.09
CA LEU A 47 -16.64 -0.83 -7.41
C LEU A 47 -16.19 -1.78 -8.56
N GLY A 48 -15.97 -3.07 -8.28
CA GLY A 48 -15.57 -4.06 -9.28
C GLY A 48 -14.06 -4.18 -9.53
N ILE A 49 -13.25 -3.33 -8.89
CA ILE A 49 -11.78 -3.41 -8.93
C ILE A 49 -11.31 -4.28 -7.77
N ARG A 50 -11.06 -5.57 -8.03
CA ARG A 50 -10.66 -6.53 -7.00
C ARG A 50 -9.20 -6.31 -6.58
N ASP A 51 -8.27 -7.02 -7.20
CA ASP A 51 -6.85 -6.99 -6.86
C ASP A 51 -5.98 -6.38 -7.97
N GLN A 52 -6.63 -5.71 -8.93
CA GLN A 52 -5.93 -5.16 -10.10
C GLN A 52 -5.15 -3.89 -9.77
N VAL A 53 -5.60 -3.09 -8.80
CA VAL A 53 -4.94 -1.84 -8.38
C VAL A 53 -4.17 -2.07 -7.09
N ALA A 54 -2.87 -1.82 -7.11
CA ALA A 54 -2.04 -1.88 -5.92
C ALA A 54 -2.47 -0.79 -4.92
N ALA A 55 -2.74 -1.16 -3.67
CA ALA A 55 -3.17 -0.22 -2.64
C ALA A 55 -2.56 -0.56 -1.26
N GLY A 56 -1.85 0.40 -0.68
CA GLY A 56 -1.08 0.17 0.54
C GLY A 56 -0.72 1.45 1.28
N THR A 57 0.00 1.30 2.39
CA THR A 57 0.66 2.44 2.99
C THR A 57 1.97 2.73 2.28
N PHE A 58 2.48 3.96 2.41
CA PHE A 58 3.83 4.29 1.92
C PHE A 58 4.87 3.25 2.36
N HIS A 59 4.88 2.91 3.65
CA HIS A 59 5.82 1.93 4.21
C HIS A 59 5.64 0.52 3.65
N SER A 60 4.40 0.02 3.51
CA SER A 60 4.18 -1.34 3.00
C SER A 60 4.58 -1.46 1.53
N VAL A 61 4.35 -0.40 0.74
CA VAL A 61 4.71 -0.38 -0.68
C VAL A 61 6.21 -0.23 -0.86
N ALA A 62 6.86 0.65 -0.11
CA ALA A 62 8.32 0.77 -0.12
C ALA A 62 9.00 -0.56 0.29
N LEU A 63 8.47 -1.24 1.31
CA LEU A 63 8.98 -2.55 1.73
C LEU A 63 8.78 -3.61 0.64
N ALA A 64 7.64 -3.62 -0.06
CA ALA A 64 7.43 -4.54 -1.18
C ALA A 64 8.45 -4.31 -2.30
N GLN A 65 8.73 -3.05 -2.64
CA GLN A 65 9.75 -2.71 -3.64
C GLN A 65 11.15 -3.15 -3.21
N LEU A 66 11.52 -2.94 -1.94
CA LEU A 66 12.81 -3.37 -1.39
C LEU A 66 12.96 -4.89 -1.41
N ARG A 67 11.88 -5.63 -1.12
CA ARG A 67 11.86 -7.09 -1.22
C ARG A 67 12.16 -7.57 -2.62
N THR A 68 11.48 -7.02 -3.62
CA THR A 68 11.76 -7.32 -5.03
C THR A 68 13.23 -7.05 -5.36
N TRP A 69 13.74 -5.88 -4.98
CA TRP A 69 15.13 -5.51 -5.23
C TRP A 69 16.16 -6.42 -4.54
N TRP A 70 15.93 -6.84 -3.30
CA TRP A 70 16.82 -7.78 -2.59
C TRP A 70 16.87 -9.13 -3.30
N GLN A 71 15.72 -9.64 -3.75
CA GLN A 71 15.65 -10.90 -4.52
C GLN A 71 16.39 -10.79 -5.85
N GLU A 72 16.18 -9.70 -6.59
CA GLU A 72 16.83 -9.47 -7.90
C GLU A 72 18.35 -9.29 -7.78
N THR A 73 18.83 -8.71 -6.68
CA THR A 73 20.26 -8.45 -6.46
C THR A 73 20.97 -9.54 -5.67
N GLY A 74 20.26 -10.60 -5.25
CA GLY A 74 20.80 -11.65 -4.39
C GLY A 74 21.22 -11.17 -3.00
N LYS A 75 20.79 -9.98 -2.59
CA LYS A 75 21.10 -9.41 -1.28
C LYS A 75 20.16 -10.00 -0.23
N ARG A 76 20.69 -10.26 0.97
CA ARG A 76 19.89 -10.76 2.09
C ARG A 76 18.89 -9.70 2.55
N GLU A 77 17.61 -10.09 2.64
CA GLU A 77 16.57 -9.25 3.26
C GLU A 77 16.89 -9.05 4.76
N PRO A 78 16.96 -7.80 5.26
CA PRO A 78 17.12 -7.52 6.67
C PRO A 78 15.85 -7.88 7.45
N GLU A 79 16.03 -8.34 8.68
CA GLU A 79 14.91 -8.61 9.56
C GLU A 79 14.20 -7.32 9.97
N LEU A 80 12.89 -7.25 9.76
CA LEU A 80 12.10 -6.11 10.18
C LEU A 80 11.83 -6.17 11.68
N LEU A 81 12.47 -5.25 12.40
CA LEU A 81 12.33 -5.13 13.85
C LEU A 81 10.96 -4.56 14.21
N THR A 82 10.09 -5.40 14.75
CA THR A 82 8.73 -5.00 15.14
C THR A 82 8.69 -4.31 16.51
N GLN A 83 9.69 -4.54 17.36
CA GLN A 83 9.79 -3.95 18.70
C GLN A 83 11.20 -3.43 18.94
N LYS A 84 11.41 -2.13 18.73
CA LYS A 84 12.69 -1.46 18.96
C LYS A 84 13.19 -1.64 20.41
N VAL A 85 12.26 -1.65 21.36
CA VAL A 85 12.58 -1.72 22.80
C VAL A 85 13.37 -2.99 23.15
N ARG A 86 13.07 -4.15 22.55
CA ARG A 86 13.76 -5.40 22.87
C ARG A 86 15.25 -5.39 22.51
N LEU A 87 15.63 -4.54 21.55
CA LEU A 87 17.00 -4.41 21.10
C LEU A 87 17.75 -3.28 21.80
N VAL A 88 17.03 -2.22 22.19
CA VAL A 88 17.64 -1.07 22.84
C VAL A 88 17.80 -1.29 24.34
N THR A 89 16.84 -1.95 25.01
CA THR A 89 16.88 -2.16 26.46
C THR A 89 18.18 -2.81 26.97
N PRO A 90 18.76 -3.84 26.34
CA PRO A 90 20.03 -4.41 26.78
C PRO A 90 21.25 -3.48 26.56
N LEU A 91 21.10 -2.40 25.81
CA LEU A 91 22.16 -1.42 25.48
C LEU A 91 22.08 -0.14 26.33
N LEU A 92 21.01 0.02 27.12
CA LEU A 92 20.87 1.15 28.04
C LEU A 92 21.67 0.86 29.33
N PRO A 93 22.38 1.87 29.87
CA PRO A 93 23.20 1.73 31.07
C PRO A 93 22.40 1.41 32.33
#